data_AF-A0A2D5TK86-F1
#
_entry.id   AF-A0A2D5TK86-F1
#
_cell.length_a   1.000
_cell.length_b   1.000
_cell.length_c   1.000
_cell.angle_alpha   90.00
_cell.angle_beta   90.00
_cell.angle_gamma   90.00
#
_symmetry.space_group_name_H-M   'P 1'
#
loop_
_entity.id
_entity.type
_entity.pdbx_description
1 polymer ?
#
loop_
_entity_poly.entity_id
_entity_poly.type
_entity_poly.pdbx_seq_one_letter_code
_entity_poly.pdbx_strand_id
1 'polypeptide(L)'
;MNAFSFFEFIGIVEFESVQKIENSNGYYESKYKISKVYKGKGKPEIYINSQEGSSCSFIPGRNTKYLILGERINGKIEISFCSAMQVPDKNKLAILDNLVSLDLPNKTSFKLFQTFNEDINPSLFSKSVNGTFIYEVVLNSKLNIEKLSPLNDNAKNSFNEKVRTELLRKIRFKRISEYKKENNSKLTSYIILNWTTNYENEKVFGATRL
;
A
#
# COMPACT_ATOMS: atom_id res chain seq x y z
N MET A 1 -6.33 1.47 -4.88
CA MET A 1 -4.92 1.88 -4.79
C MET A 1 -4.17 0.78 -4.04
N ASN A 2 -3.05 0.30 -4.58
CA ASN A 2 -2.11 -0.55 -3.82
C ASN A 2 -1.32 0.37 -2.88
N ALA A 3 -1.58 0.29 -1.57
CA ALA A 3 -0.94 1.16 -0.59
C ALA A 3 0.57 0.88 -0.48
N PHE A 4 1.00 -0.37 -0.70
CA PHE A 4 2.40 -0.75 -0.65
C PHE A 4 3.30 -0.01 -1.64
N SER A 5 2.83 0.27 -2.86
CA SER A 5 3.62 1.04 -3.85
C SER A 5 3.53 2.55 -3.67
N PHE A 6 2.50 3.02 -2.96
CA PHE A 6 2.25 4.44 -2.80
C PHE A 6 2.99 5.03 -1.60
N PHE A 7 2.78 4.46 -0.41
CA PHE A 7 3.25 5.02 0.85
C PHE A 7 4.72 4.71 1.12
N GLU A 8 5.38 5.61 1.85
CA GLU A 8 6.80 5.51 2.22
C GLU A 8 7.00 4.81 3.57
N PHE A 9 6.02 4.91 4.45
CA PHE A 9 6.00 4.21 5.73
C PHE A 9 4.74 3.36 5.85
N ILE A 10 4.89 2.10 6.25
CA ILE A 10 3.78 1.21 6.60
C ILE A 10 4.17 0.50 7.88
N GLY A 11 3.40 0.70 8.94
CA GLY A 11 3.72 0.12 10.24
C GLY A 11 2.55 0.15 11.21
N ILE A 12 2.62 -0.71 12.23
CA ILE A 12 1.69 -0.66 13.36
C ILE A 12 2.32 0.19 14.45
N VAL A 13 1.63 1.26 14.84
CA VAL A 13 2.05 2.16 15.91
C VAL A 13 0.99 2.27 16.98
N GLU A 14 1.42 2.60 18.19
CA GLU A 14 0.58 2.92 19.33
C GLU A 14 0.84 4.37 19.74
N PHE A 15 -0.16 5.23 19.68
CA PHE A 15 -0.01 6.65 19.99
C PHE A 15 -0.01 6.88 21.50
N GLU A 16 1.06 7.45 22.03
CA GLU A 16 1.19 7.78 23.46
C GLU A 16 0.62 9.16 23.78
N SER A 17 0.81 10.12 22.86
CA SER A 17 0.26 11.47 22.96
C SER A 17 0.17 12.13 21.58
N VAL A 18 -0.80 13.01 21.42
CA VAL A 18 -0.99 13.86 20.24
C VAL A 18 -1.13 15.30 20.72
N GLN A 19 -0.36 16.23 20.15
CA GLN A 19 -0.34 17.63 20.56
C GLN A 19 -0.52 18.53 19.33
N LYS A 20 -1.37 19.56 19.43
CA LYS A 20 -1.60 20.50 18.33
C LYS A 20 -0.33 21.33 18.11
N ILE A 21 0.08 21.49 16.87
CA ILE A 21 1.20 22.36 16.52
C ILE A 21 0.69 23.80 16.50
N GLU A 22 1.32 24.68 17.28
CA GLU A 22 0.95 26.10 17.30
C GLU A 22 1.06 26.73 15.91
N ASN A 23 0.11 27.61 15.58
CA ASN A 23 0.03 28.30 14.29
C ASN A 23 -0.10 27.38 13.06
N SER A 24 -0.44 26.11 13.26
CA SER A 24 -0.71 25.17 12.17
C SER A 24 -2.17 24.69 12.20
N ASN A 25 -2.96 25.11 11.21
CA ASN A 25 -4.39 24.80 11.16
C ASN A 25 -4.61 23.30 10.93
N GLY A 26 -5.02 22.61 11.99
CA GLY A 26 -5.41 21.21 11.93
C GLY A 26 -4.25 20.21 11.91
N TYR A 27 -3.01 20.62 12.20
CA TYR A 27 -1.87 19.71 12.29
C TYR A 27 -1.47 19.43 13.74
N TYR A 28 -1.13 18.16 13.99
CA TYR A 28 -0.72 17.68 15.30
C TYR A 28 0.57 16.88 15.20
N GLU A 29 1.44 17.05 16.18
CA GLU A 29 2.58 16.18 16.40
C GLU A 29 2.22 15.01 17.31
N SER A 30 2.98 13.92 17.21
CA SER A 30 2.68 12.71 17.96
C SER A 30 3.91 12.08 18.60
N LYS A 31 3.72 11.52 19.79
CA LYS A 31 4.61 10.53 20.41
C LYS A 31 3.96 9.16 20.30
N TYR A 32 4.75 8.18 19.92
CA TYR A 32 4.24 6.84 19.65
C TYR A 32 5.30 5.77 19.83
N LYS A 33 4.84 4.53 19.98
CA LYS A 33 5.67 3.31 19.95
C LYS A 33 5.43 2.56 18.66
N ILE A 34 6.51 2.05 18.07
CA ILE A 34 6.42 1.15 16.91
C ILE A 34 6.23 -0.27 17.44
N SER A 35 5.12 -0.90 17.08
CA SER A 35 4.91 -2.32 17.33
C SER A 35 5.52 -3.18 16.22
N LYS A 36 5.41 -2.75 14.96
CA LYS A 36 5.93 -3.47 13.79
C LYS A 36 6.09 -2.53 12.60
N VAL A 37 7.14 -2.74 11.80
CA VAL A 37 7.37 -2.01 10.54
C VAL A 37 7.28 -2.99 9.39
N TYR A 38 6.49 -2.65 8.37
CA TYR A 38 6.40 -3.38 7.11
C TYR A 38 7.13 -2.65 5.98
N LYS A 39 7.19 -1.31 6.04
CA LYS A 39 7.88 -0.48 5.06
C LYS A 39 8.37 0.82 5.71
N GLY A 40 9.54 1.29 5.26
CA GLY A 40 10.21 2.47 5.82
C GLY A 40 11.31 2.11 6.82
N LYS A 41 12.16 3.08 7.16
CA LYS A 41 13.31 2.90 8.07
C LYS A 41 13.19 3.82 9.29
N GLY A 42 13.70 3.33 10.42
CA GLY A 42 13.82 4.09 11.67
C GLY A 42 12.48 4.38 12.34
N LYS A 43 12.50 5.37 13.24
CA LYS A 43 11.33 5.91 13.92
C LYS A 43 11.05 7.31 13.36
N PRO A 44 10.26 7.45 12.28
CA PRO A 44 10.04 8.74 11.66
C PRO A 44 9.29 9.70 12.59
N GLU A 45 9.42 11.00 12.39
CA GLU A 45 8.45 11.93 12.98
C GLU A 45 7.11 11.76 12.27
N ILE A 46 6.02 11.63 13.03
CA ILE A 46 4.67 11.46 12.49
C ILE A 46 3.84 12.68 12.84
N TYR A 47 3.31 13.33 11.81
CA TYR A 47 2.33 14.39 11.88
C TYR A 47 0.96 13.91 11.44
N ILE A 48 -0.05 14.37 12.16
CA ILE A 48 -1.45 14.08 11.88
C ILE A 48 -2.06 15.33 11.28
N ASN A 49 -2.42 15.24 10.00
CA ASN A 49 -3.34 16.17 9.38
C ASN A 49 -4.75 15.78 9.80
N SER A 50 -5.25 16.45 10.82
CA SER A 50 -6.52 16.13 11.45
C SER A 50 -7.72 16.44 10.57
N GLN A 51 -7.59 17.34 9.59
CA GLN A 51 -8.72 17.87 8.82
C GLN A 51 -9.87 18.34 9.74
N GLU A 52 -9.51 18.98 10.86
CA GLU A 52 -10.42 19.51 11.88
C GLU A 52 -11.55 20.33 11.23
N GLY A 53 -12.80 20.07 11.63
CA GLY A 53 -13.98 20.73 11.07
C GLY A 53 -14.54 20.12 9.78
N SER A 54 -13.96 19.03 9.27
CA SER A 54 -14.48 18.29 8.10
C SER A 54 -15.05 16.91 8.49
N SER A 55 -15.72 16.25 7.53
CA SER A 55 -16.15 14.85 7.67
C SER A 55 -14.97 13.86 7.74
N CYS A 56 -13.76 14.29 7.39
CA CYS A 56 -12.53 13.52 7.49
C CYS A 56 -11.74 13.82 8.77
N SER A 57 -12.39 14.47 9.77
CA SER A 57 -11.76 14.82 11.04
C SER A 57 -11.20 13.57 11.74
N PHE A 58 -9.91 13.60 12.11
CA PHE A 58 -9.23 12.47 12.73
C PHE A 58 -8.17 12.90 13.73
N ILE A 59 -8.30 12.37 14.95
CA ILE A 59 -7.27 12.39 15.99
C ILE A 59 -7.20 10.97 16.56
N PRO A 60 -6.02 10.30 16.53
CA PRO A 60 -5.91 8.95 17.04
C PRO A 60 -6.07 8.93 18.56
N GLY A 61 -6.73 7.87 19.05
CA GLY A 61 -6.89 7.66 20.49
C GLY A 61 -5.56 7.37 21.19
N ARG A 62 -5.44 7.81 22.43
CA ARG A 62 -4.30 7.50 23.30
C ARG A 62 -4.24 6.00 23.61
N ASN A 63 -3.04 5.43 23.55
CA ASN A 63 -2.72 4.01 23.74
C ASN A 63 -3.49 3.07 22.77
N THR A 64 -3.95 3.60 21.64
CA THR A 64 -4.63 2.82 20.60
C THR A 64 -3.65 2.49 19.48
N LYS A 65 -3.70 1.23 19.02
CA LYS A 65 -2.89 0.75 17.90
C LYS A 65 -3.57 1.01 16.57
N TYR A 66 -2.80 1.50 15.62
CA TYR A 66 -3.22 1.71 14.24
C TYR A 66 -2.20 1.11 13.30
N LEU A 67 -2.67 0.52 12.19
CA LEU A 67 -1.84 0.40 11.00
C LEU A 67 -1.85 1.76 10.31
N ILE A 68 -0.68 2.35 10.17
CA ILE A 68 -0.50 3.63 9.49
C ILE A 68 0.18 3.43 8.14
N LEU A 69 -0.36 4.16 7.17
CA LEU A 69 0.10 4.30 5.80
C LEU A 69 0.56 5.76 5.66
N GLY A 70 1.86 5.96 5.70
CA GLY A 70 2.47 7.28 5.81
C GLY A 70 3.08 7.77 4.51
N GLU A 71 2.75 9.00 4.12
CA GLU A 71 3.44 9.72 3.04
C GLU A 71 4.53 10.61 3.63
N ARG A 72 5.69 10.74 2.98
CA ARG A 72 6.70 11.71 3.40
C ARG A 72 6.43 13.06 2.78
N ILE A 73 6.24 14.05 3.64
CA ILE A 73 6.07 15.45 3.31
C ILE A 73 7.05 16.24 4.17
N ASN A 74 7.91 17.05 3.54
CA ASN A 74 8.94 17.86 4.21
C ASN A 74 9.80 17.07 5.23
N GLY A 75 10.20 15.84 4.86
CA GLY A 75 11.04 14.98 5.69
C GLY A 75 10.31 14.22 6.79
N LYS A 76 9.03 14.51 7.05
CA LYS A 76 8.20 13.90 8.09
C LYS A 76 7.12 13.00 7.48
N ILE A 77 6.63 12.04 8.24
CA ILE A 77 5.53 11.18 7.81
C ILE A 77 4.22 11.86 8.17
N GLU A 78 3.42 12.22 7.17
CA GLU A 78 2.07 12.72 7.36
C GLU A 78 1.08 11.56 7.31
N ILE A 79 0.10 11.57 8.21
CA ILE A 79 -1.06 10.70 8.22
C ILE A 79 -2.36 11.49 8.37
N SER A 80 -3.45 10.90 7.91
CA SER A 80 -4.81 11.43 8.08
C SER A 80 -5.80 10.29 8.33
N PHE A 81 -7.10 10.60 8.43
CA PHE A 81 -8.16 9.59 8.57
C PHE A 81 -8.05 8.44 7.56
N CYS A 82 -7.79 8.75 6.29
CA CYS A 82 -7.74 7.76 5.22
C CYS A 82 -6.50 6.85 5.28
N SER A 83 -5.49 7.25 6.05
CA SER A 83 -4.19 6.59 6.07
C SER A 83 -3.82 6.02 7.44
N ALA A 84 -4.67 6.19 8.45
CA ALA A 84 -4.59 5.54 9.74
C ALA A 84 -5.82 4.64 9.93
N MET A 85 -5.60 3.33 9.92
CA MET A 85 -6.67 2.34 10.07
C MET A 85 -6.49 1.51 11.34
N GLN A 86 -7.61 1.00 11.87
CA GLN A 86 -7.56 -0.01 12.92
C GLN A 86 -6.71 -1.19 12.45
N VAL A 87 -6.00 -1.83 13.39
CA VAL A 87 -5.11 -2.95 13.07
C VAL A 87 -5.93 -4.03 12.34
N PRO A 88 -5.58 -4.38 11.09
CA PRO A 88 -6.30 -5.38 10.34
C PRO A 88 -6.25 -6.78 10.97
N ASP A 89 -7.14 -7.65 10.51
CA ASP A 89 -7.12 -9.07 10.86
C ASP A 89 -5.81 -9.76 10.43
N LYS A 90 -5.59 -10.97 10.97
CA LYS A 90 -4.39 -11.76 10.70
C LYS A 90 -4.16 -12.06 9.21
N ASN A 91 -5.23 -12.23 8.43
CA ASN A 91 -5.09 -12.55 7.00
C ASN A 91 -4.53 -11.36 6.23
N LYS A 92 -5.02 -10.15 6.51
CA LYS A 92 -4.51 -8.90 5.94
C LYS A 92 -3.07 -8.62 6.39
N LEU A 93 -2.74 -8.85 7.65
CA LEU A 93 -1.36 -8.72 8.14
C LEU A 93 -0.41 -9.74 7.49
N ALA A 94 -0.86 -10.96 7.24
CA ALA A 94 -0.07 -11.99 6.57
C ALA A 94 0.31 -11.59 5.13
N ILE A 95 -0.50 -10.76 4.46
CA ILE A 95 -0.13 -10.17 3.16
C ILE A 95 1.12 -9.30 3.33
N LEU A 96 1.09 -8.36 4.28
CA LEU A 96 2.22 -7.46 4.53
C LEU A 96 3.47 -8.23 4.97
N ASP A 97 3.31 -9.26 5.80
CA ASP A 97 4.41 -10.15 6.20
C ASP A 97 5.04 -10.87 5.02
N ASN A 98 4.22 -11.35 4.08
CA ASN A 98 4.73 -11.96 2.85
C ASN A 98 5.54 -10.95 2.03
N LEU A 99 5.07 -9.72 1.87
CA LEU A 99 5.80 -8.66 1.14
C LEU A 99 7.15 -8.35 1.79
N VAL A 100 7.20 -8.29 3.13
CA VAL A 100 8.45 -8.10 3.89
C VAL A 100 9.39 -9.28 3.69
N SER A 101 8.89 -10.52 3.75
CA SER A 101 9.71 -11.73 3.60
C SER A 101 10.38 -11.83 2.23
N LEU A 102 9.79 -11.22 1.21
CA LEU A 102 10.31 -11.14 -0.16
C LEU A 102 11.25 -9.93 -0.38
N ASP A 103 11.52 -9.15 0.67
CA ASP A 103 12.36 -7.94 0.62
C ASP A 103 11.86 -6.90 -0.40
N LEU A 104 10.55 -6.86 -0.64
CA LEU A 104 9.94 -5.90 -1.56
C LEU A 104 10.01 -4.44 -1.07
N PRO A 105 9.92 -4.13 0.25
CA PRO A 105 9.96 -2.74 0.72
C PRO A 105 11.20 -1.96 0.25
N ASN A 106 12.35 -2.64 0.14
CA ASN A 106 13.63 -2.04 -0.27
C ASN A 106 13.79 -1.92 -1.80
N LYS A 107 12.96 -2.63 -2.57
CA LYS A 107 13.01 -2.69 -4.04
C LYS A 107 11.93 -1.86 -4.71
N THR A 108 10.91 -1.41 -3.96
CA THR A 108 9.75 -0.68 -4.47
C THR A 108 10.09 0.77 -4.77
N SER A 109 9.79 1.25 -5.97
CA SER A 109 9.70 2.69 -6.26
C SER A 109 8.43 3.27 -5.64
N PHE A 110 8.53 4.45 -5.03
CA PHE A 110 7.45 5.06 -4.24
C PHE A 110 6.55 5.98 -5.09
N LYS A 111 5.40 6.36 -4.52
CA LYS A 111 4.44 7.33 -5.10
C LYS A 111 3.92 6.91 -6.48
N LEU A 112 3.83 5.59 -6.70
CA LEU A 112 3.19 5.00 -7.87
C LEU A 112 1.75 4.62 -7.54
N PHE A 113 0.82 5.23 -8.26
CA PHE A 113 -0.61 4.96 -8.14
C PHE A 113 -1.01 3.87 -9.14
N GLN A 114 -1.43 2.71 -8.63
CA GLN A 114 -1.95 1.64 -9.46
C GLN A 114 -3.46 1.80 -9.68
N THR A 115 -3.86 1.83 -10.95
CA THR A 115 -5.27 1.88 -11.38
C THR A 115 -5.67 0.64 -12.16
N PHE A 116 -6.95 0.31 -12.08
CA PHE A 116 -7.59 -0.77 -12.83
C PHE A 116 -8.57 -0.13 -13.80
N ASN A 117 -8.46 -0.47 -15.08
CA ASN A 117 -9.42 -0.03 -16.09
C ASN A 117 -10.68 -0.91 -16.09
N GLU A 118 -10.53 -2.17 -15.68
CA GLU A 118 -11.58 -3.19 -15.58
C GLU A 118 -11.24 -4.15 -14.43
N ASP A 119 -12.24 -4.86 -13.92
CA ASP A 119 -12.04 -5.92 -12.92
C ASP A 119 -11.24 -7.08 -13.50
N ILE A 120 -10.35 -7.67 -12.70
CA ILE A 120 -9.56 -8.83 -13.12
C ILE A 120 -10.45 -10.05 -13.24
N ASN A 121 -10.35 -10.80 -14.35
CA ASN A 121 -11.13 -12.00 -14.56
C ASN A 121 -10.73 -13.09 -13.55
N PRO A 122 -11.61 -13.45 -12.59
CA PRO A 122 -11.30 -14.41 -11.54
C PRO A 122 -11.09 -15.83 -12.06
N SER A 123 -11.64 -16.19 -13.23
CA SER A 123 -11.54 -17.57 -13.77
C SER A 123 -10.13 -17.94 -14.23
N LEU A 124 -9.24 -16.95 -14.35
CA LEU A 124 -7.82 -17.17 -14.65
C LEU A 124 -7.02 -17.63 -13.42
N PHE A 125 -7.62 -17.62 -12.23
CA PHE A 125 -6.97 -17.94 -10.97
C PHE A 125 -7.72 -19.07 -10.26
N SER A 126 -6.98 -20.01 -9.66
CA SER A 126 -7.62 -21.10 -8.93
C SER A 126 -8.30 -20.60 -7.66
N LYS A 127 -9.59 -20.93 -7.49
CA LYS A 127 -10.37 -20.66 -6.27
C LYS A 127 -9.91 -21.49 -5.07
N SER A 128 -9.23 -22.61 -5.27
CA SER A 128 -8.74 -23.45 -4.16
C SER A 128 -7.46 -22.91 -3.52
N VAL A 129 -6.78 -21.97 -4.18
CA VAL A 129 -5.56 -21.36 -3.65
C VAL A 129 -5.92 -20.40 -2.53
N ASN A 130 -5.26 -20.59 -1.39
CA ASN A 130 -5.25 -19.64 -0.28
C ASN A 130 -4.00 -18.77 -0.35
N GLY A 131 -4.14 -17.48 -0.08
CA GLY A 131 -3.04 -16.52 -0.06
C GLY A 131 -3.03 -15.54 -1.23
N THR A 132 -1.93 -14.80 -1.34
CA THR A 132 -1.74 -13.72 -2.32
C THR A 132 -1.08 -14.22 -3.59
N PHE A 133 -1.26 -13.47 -4.67
CA PHE A 133 -0.51 -13.58 -5.92
C PHE A 133 0.26 -12.29 -6.08
N ILE A 134 1.58 -12.38 -6.12
CA ILE A 134 2.47 -11.21 -6.15
C ILE A 134 3.23 -11.24 -7.48
N TYR A 135 3.05 -10.20 -8.28
CA TYR A 135 3.79 -9.99 -9.50
C TYR A 135 4.64 -8.73 -9.40
N GLU A 136 5.92 -8.84 -9.71
CA GLU A 136 6.80 -7.70 -9.93
C GLU A 136 6.50 -7.08 -11.29
N VAL A 137 6.41 -5.75 -11.32
CA VAL A 137 6.38 -4.98 -12.56
C VAL A 137 7.57 -4.05 -12.63
N VAL A 138 8.24 -4.03 -13.78
CA VAL A 138 9.23 -3.02 -14.13
C VAL A 138 8.58 -2.07 -15.12
N LEU A 139 8.58 -0.78 -14.79
CA LEU A 139 8.00 0.28 -15.58
C LEU A 139 9.10 1.11 -16.24
N ASN A 140 8.81 1.60 -17.44
CA ASN A 140 9.64 2.63 -18.07
C ASN A 140 9.32 4.04 -17.57
N SER A 141 10.03 5.03 -18.11
CA SER A 141 9.85 6.45 -17.80
C SER A 141 8.47 7.00 -18.18
N LYS A 142 7.71 6.29 -19.02
CA LYS A 142 6.31 6.59 -19.38
C LYS A 142 5.30 5.82 -18.51
N LEU A 143 5.76 5.11 -17.48
CA LEU A 143 4.96 4.27 -16.58
C LEU A 143 4.26 3.07 -17.27
N ASN A 144 4.72 2.70 -18.45
CA ASN A 144 4.27 1.48 -19.11
C ASN A 144 5.04 0.28 -18.57
N ILE A 145 4.35 -0.85 -18.41
CA ILE A 145 4.96 -2.10 -17.94
C ILE A 145 5.85 -2.67 -19.05
N GLU A 146 7.15 -2.73 -18.80
CA GLU A 146 8.13 -3.38 -19.69
C GLU A 146 8.32 -4.86 -19.34
N LYS A 147 8.26 -5.18 -18.05
CA LYS A 147 8.43 -6.54 -17.54
C LYS A 147 7.37 -6.84 -16.48
N LEU A 148 6.84 -8.06 -16.52
CA LEU A 148 5.93 -8.62 -15.53
C LEU A 148 6.45 -10.01 -15.14
N SER A 149 6.74 -10.22 -13.85
CA SER A 149 7.32 -11.48 -13.35
C SER A 149 6.56 -11.97 -12.11
N PRO A 150 6.18 -13.26 -12.03
CA PRO A 150 5.60 -13.82 -10.81
C PRO A 150 6.67 -13.98 -9.72
N LEU A 151 6.36 -13.63 -8.47
CA LEU A 151 7.32 -13.67 -7.36
C LEU A 151 7.11 -14.83 -6.39
N ASN A 152 5.87 -15.01 -5.91
CA ASN A 152 5.55 -16.07 -4.95
C ASN A 152 4.96 -17.31 -5.65
N ASP A 153 4.90 -18.43 -4.94
CA ASP A 153 4.54 -19.73 -5.53
C ASP A 153 3.14 -19.72 -6.17
N ASN A 154 2.17 -19.08 -5.51
CA ASN A 154 0.83 -18.90 -6.07
C ASN A 154 0.86 -18.19 -7.42
N ALA A 155 1.62 -17.08 -7.54
CA ALA A 155 1.78 -16.37 -8.80
C ALA A 155 2.52 -17.21 -9.83
N LYS A 156 3.60 -17.91 -9.45
CA LYS A 156 4.40 -18.74 -10.37
C LYS A 156 3.57 -19.88 -10.96
N ASN A 157 2.80 -20.55 -10.12
CA ASN A 157 1.98 -21.70 -10.52
C ASN A 157 0.81 -21.30 -11.42
N SER A 158 0.29 -20.07 -11.30
CA SER A 158 -0.80 -19.57 -12.15
C SER A 158 -0.35 -18.79 -13.37
N PHE A 159 0.93 -18.38 -13.46
CA PHE A 159 1.38 -17.47 -14.48
C PHE A 159 1.47 -18.12 -15.86
N ASN A 160 0.67 -17.63 -16.80
CA ASN A 160 0.66 -18.02 -18.20
C ASN A 160 0.33 -16.79 -19.08
N GLU A 161 0.36 -16.95 -20.39
CA GLU A 161 0.10 -15.83 -21.33
C GLU A 161 -1.29 -15.21 -21.18
N LYS A 162 -2.31 -15.95 -20.74
CA LYS A 162 -3.65 -15.39 -20.47
C LYS A 162 -3.62 -14.46 -19.27
N VAL A 163 -3.01 -14.90 -18.16
CA VAL A 163 -2.82 -14.08 -16.95
C VAL A 163 -1.95 -12.85 -17.27
N ARG A 164 -0.85 -13.04 -17.99
CA ARG A 164 0.03 -11.94 -18.40
C ARG A 164 -0.72 -10.89 -19.22
N THR A 165 -1.46 -11.31 -20.24
CA THR A 165 -2.23 -10.42 -21.11
C THR A 165 -3.31 -9.67 -20.31
N GLU A 166 -4.01 -10.37 -19.42
CA GLU A 166 -5.02 -9.78 -18.56
C GLU A 166 -4.45 -8.65 -17.69
N LEU A 167 -3.35 -8.92 -16.98
CA LEU A 167 -2.71 -7.94 -16.10
C LEU A 167 -2.16 -6.74 -16.88
N LEU A 168 -1.49 -6.98 -18.02
CA LEU A 168 -0.97 -5.92 -18.89
C LEU A 168 -2.08 -5.08 -19.52
N ARG A 169 -3.27 -5.65 -19.78
CA ARG A 169 -4.40 -4.91 -20.36
C ARG A 169 -5.09 -4.03 -19.32
N LYS A 170 -5.33 -4.57 -18.12
CA LYS A 170 -6.22 -3.95 -17.13
C LYS A 170 -5.50 -3.05 -16.12
N ILE A 171 -4.21 -3.23 -15.91
CA ILE A 171 -3.47 -2.51 -14.87
C ILE A 171 -2.65 -1.38 -15.49
N ARG A 172 -2.73 -0.19 -14.89
CA ARG A 172 -1.97 0.99 -15.27
C ARG A 172 -1.34 1.63 -14.04
N PHE A 173 -0.25 2.36 -14.27
CA PHE A 173 0.44 3.12 -13.23
C PHE A 173 0.45 4.61 -13.59
N LYS A 174 0.26 5.44 -12.57
CA LYS A 174 0.33 6.91 -12.65
C LYS A 174 1.24 7.43 -11.56
N ARG A 175 1.87 8.58 -11.77
CA ARG A 175 2.54 9.37 -10.73
C ARG A 175 1.63 10.54 -10.35
N ILE A 176 1.69 10.99 -9.10
CA ILE A 176 1.10 12.26 -8.69
C ILE A 176 1.90 13.39 -9.36
N SER A 177 1.19 14.32 -10.01
CA SER A 177 1.72 15.35 -10.93
C SER A 177 2.75 16.30 -10.33
N GLU A 178 2.81 16.40 -9.00
CA GLU A 178 3.68 17.32 -8.27
C GLU A 178 5.13 16.82 -8.14
N TYR A 179 5.40 15.56 -8.50
CA TYR A 179 6.73 14.98 -8.38
C TYR A 179 7.43 14.97 -9.75
N LYS A 180 8.51 15.76 -9.86
CA LYS A 180 9.36 15.84 -11.06
C LYS A 180 9.71 14.43 -11.56
N LYS A 181 9.73 14.25 -12.89
CA LYS A 181 10.29 13.07 -13.54
C LYS A 181 11.70 12.85 -12.99
N GLU A 182 11.89 11.81 -12.20
CA GLU A 182 13.24 11.31 -11.96
C GLU A 182 13.75 10.78 -13.30
N ASN A 183 14.89 11.30 -13.73
CA ASN A 183 15.49 10.95 -15.01
C ASN A 183 15.88 9.46 -15.01
N ASN A 184 15.46 8.76 -16.07
CA ASN A 184 16.00 7.50 -16.58
C ASN A 184 16.11 6.26 -15.65
N SER A 185 15.53 6.26 -14.46
CA SER A 185 15.49 5.04 -13.64
C SER A 185 14.35 4.11 -14.07
N LYS A 186 14.67 2.81 -14.22
CA LYS A 186 13.64 1.75 -14.23
C LYS A 186 12.92 1.80 -12.89
N LEU A 187 11.59 1.82 -12.93
CA LEU A 187 10.77 1.86 -11.72
C LEU A 187 10.23 0.48 -11.43
N THR A 188 10.31 0.04 -10.19
CA THR A 188 9.78 -1.26 -9.76
C THR A 188 8.55 -1.05 -8.91
N SER A 189 7.49 -1.78 -9.20
CA SER A 189 6.26 -1.81 -8.41
C SER A 189 5.73 -3.24 -8.36
N TYR A 190 4.62 -3.45 -7.65
CA TYR A 190 4.06 -4.76 -7.44
C TYR A 190 2.56 -4.76 -7.69
N ILE A 191 2.08 -5.79 -8.38
CA ILE A 191 0.67 -6.13 -8.45
C ILE A 191 0.43 -7.21 -7.39
N ILE A 192 -0.40 -6.90 -6.40
CA ILE A 192 -0.73 -7.80 -5.31
C ILE A 192 -2.22 -8.12 -5.41
N LEU A 193 -2.53 -9.37 -5.74
CA LEU A 193 -3.89 -9.88 -5.87
C LEU A 193 -4.16 -10.90 -4.78
N ASN A 194 -5.41 -11.06 -4.37
CA ASN A 194 -5.82 -12.16 -3.51
C ASN A 194 -7.29 -12.50 -3.74
N TRP A 195 -7.68 -13.64 -3.18
CA TRP A 195 -9.07 -13.92 -2.89
C TRP A 195 -9.43 -13.31 -1.54
N THR A 196 -10.52 -12.56 -1.49
CA THR A 196 -11.14 -12.07 -0.25
C THR A 196 -12.59 -12.50 -0.18
N THR A 197 -13.23 -12.19 0.94
CA THR A 197 -14.67 -12.39 1.14
C THR A 197 -15.35 -11.02 1.16
N ASN A 198 -16.41 -10.84 0.38
CA ASN A 198 -17.22 -9.61 0.39
C ASN A 198 -18.20 -9.60 1.59
N TYR A 199 -19.04 -8.57 1.69
CA TYR A 199 -20.02 -8.44 2.78
C TYR A 199 -21.14 -9.50 2.74
N GLU A 200 -21.32 -10.17 1.60
CA GLU A 200 -22.29 -11.26 1.38
C GLU A 200 -21.67 -12.64 1.60
N ASN A 201 -20.44 -12.70 2.14
CA ASN A 201 -19.66 -13.91 2.33
C ASN A 201 -19.22 -14.64 1.03
N GLU A 202 -19.24 -13.95 -0.12
CA GLU A 202 -18.79 -14.50 -1.38
C GLU A 202 -17.28 -14.30 -1.60
N LYS A 203 -16.63 -15.32 -2.17
CA LYS A 203 -15.21 -15.28 -2.49
C LYS A 203 -14.98 -14.45 -3.77
N VAL A 204 -14.41 -13.27 -3.61
CA VAL A 204 -14.11 -12.32 -4.69
C VAL A 204 -12.60 -12.23 -4.93
N PHE A 205 -12.19 -12.07 -6.20
CA PHE A 205 -10.79 -11.93 -6.57
C PHE A 205 -10.49 -10.48 -6.92
N GLY A 206 -9.40 -9.93 -6.40
CA GLY A 206 -9.03 -8.58 -6.75
C GLY A 206 -7.72 -8.14 -6.14
N ALA A 207 -7.42 -6.87 -6.37
CA ALA A 207 -6.24 -6.25 -5.80
C ALA A 207 -6.43 -5.92 -4.33
N THR A 208 -5.40 -6.19 -3.53
CA THR A 208 -5.39 -5.68 -2.17
C THR A 208 -5.26 -4.16 -2.18
N ARG A 209 -6.00 -3.51 -1.28
CA ARG A 209 -5.88 -2.07 -1.02
C ARG A 209 -4.77 -1.76 -0.01
N LEU A 210 -4.22 -2.79 0.64
CA LEU A 210 -3.07 -2.74 1.57
C LEU A 210 -1.74 -2.77 0.81
#